data_AF-A0A8T5IDU2-F1
#
_entry.id   AF-A0A8T5IDU2-F1
#
_cell.length_a   1.000
_cell.length_b   1.000
_cell.length_c   1.000
_cell.angle_alpha   90.00
_cell.angle_beta   90.00
_cell.angle_gamma   90.00
#
_symmetry.space_group_name_H-M   'P 1'
#
loop_
_entity.id
_entity.type
_entity.pdbx_description
1 polymer ?
#
loop_
_entity_poly.entity_id
_entity_poly.type
_entity_poly.pdbx_seq_one_letter_code
_entity_poly.pdbx_strand_id
1 'polypeptide(L)'
;IEPDKILEKFKEQKVNEEEAIKKLIPELSKIQGLSDKKAKIEIFEGKEGMKTVMSRILKDNPQEFFVYGSSGVGYKLLPFYLEHWHKQRIKQKMKMKVIYNQSAESKERVEEGPSLKLSEIKFFPAPHHSPSGTIIYGDKVLITLWNLEFPLAISIESKEITENYKDYFEVIWRVAKK
;
A
#
# COMPACT_ATOMS: atom_id res chain seq x y z
N ILE A 1 47.25 27.32 22.00
CA ILE A 1 46.61 26.24 21.20
C ILE A 1 46.79 26.64 19.74
N GLU A 2 47.53 25.86 18.96
CA GLU A 2 47.77 26.15 17.54
C GLU A 2 46.56 25.70 16.72
N PRO A 3 45.86 26.60 16.00
CA PRO A 3 44.67 26.27 15.20
C PRO A 3 44.91 25.15 14.18
N ASP A 4 46.11 25.08 13.61
CA ASP A 4 46.47 24.07 12.60
C ASP A 4 46.49 22.65 13.19
N LYS A 5 46.97 22.49 14.43
CA LYS A 5 46.95 21.19 15.15
C LYS A 5 45.53 20.73 15.48
N ILE A 6 44.60 21.66 15.70
CA ILE A 6 43.18 21.31 15.89
C ILE A 6 42.60 20.77 14.59
N LEU A 7 42.84 21.47 13.47
CA LEU A 7 42.34 21.06 12.16
C LEU A 7 42.90 19.71 11.71
N GLU A 8 44.19 19.47 11.97
CA GLU A 8 44.87 18.20 11.67
C GLU A 8 44.25 17.05 12.47
N LYS A 9 44.06 17.24 13.78
CA LYS A 9 43.40 16.24 14.65
C LYS A 9 41.96 15.93 14.23
N PHE A 10 41.20 16.93 13.77
CA PHE A 10 39.85 16.72 13.22
C PHE A 10 39.86 15.90 11.92
N LYS A 11 40.84 16.14 11.04
CA LYS A 11 40.98 15.37 9.80
C LYS A 11 41.34 13.91 10.09
N GLU A 12 42.28 13.68 10.99
CA GLU A 12 42.65 12.33 11.42
C GLU A 12 41.46 11.59 12.05
N GLN A 13 40.69 12.27 12.90
CA GLN A 13 39.50 11.69 13.51
C GLN A 13 38.45 11.28 12.45
N LYS A 14 38.19 12.15 11.46
CA LYS A 14 37.28 11.81 10.35
C LYS A 14 37.75 10.61 9.54
N VAL A 15 39.05 10.54 9.23
CA VAL A 15 39.60 9.39 8.49
C VAL A 15 39.42 8.10 9.30
N ASN A 16 39.69 8.13 10.60
CA ASN A 16 39.50 6.98 11.49
C ASN A 16 38.03 6.55 11.58
N GLU A 17 37.10 7.49 11.69
CA GLU A 17 35.66 7.23 11.69
C GLU A 17 35.19 6.64 10.36
N GLU A 18 35.67 7.19 9.22
CA GLU A 18 35.36 6.65 7.89
C GLU A 18 35.90 5.22 7.70
N GLU A 19 37.11 4.92 8.18
CA GLU A 19 37.66 3.56 8.12
C GLU A 19 36.89 2.59 9.02
N ALA A 20 36.48 3.02 10.21
CA ALA A 20 35.65 2.22 11.10
C ALA A 20 34.30 1.89 10.45
N ILE A 21 33.65 2.87 9.83
CA ILE A 21 32.39 2.67 9.10
C ILE A 21 32.59 1.74 7.89
N LYS A 22 33.64 1.93 7.09
CA LYS A 22 33.95 1.05 5.94
C LYS A 22 34.14 -0.41 6.35
N LYS A 23 34.69 -0.67 7.54
CA LYS A 23 34.83 -2.04 8.09
C LYS A 23 33.49 -2.63 8.54
N LEU A 24 32.55 -1.80 8.97
CA LEU A 24 31.21 -2.23 9.39
C LEU A 24 30.23 -2.40 8.23
N ILE A 25 30.42 -1.69 7.10
CA ILE A 25 29.52 -1.79 5.93
C ILE A 25 29.30 -3.25 5.46
N PRO A 26 30.33 -4.09 5.28
CA PRO A 26 30.13 -5.48 4.86
C PRO A 26 29.32 -6.31 5.85
N GLU A 27 29.53 -6.10 7.16
CA GLU A 27 28.79 -6.77 8.24
C GLU A 27 27.32 -6.32 8.24
N LEU A 28 27.07 -5.02 8.08
CA LEU A 28 25.73 -4.44 7.95
C LEU A 28 25.02 -4.96 6.69
N SER A 29 25.73 -5.07 5.56
CA SER A 29 25.19 -5.64 4.33
C SER A 29 24.86 -7.13 4.47
N LYS A 30 25.59 -7.92 5.27
CA LYS A 30 25.24 -9.32 5.58
C LYS A 30 23.97 -9.41 6.43
N ILE A 31 23.83 -8.54 7.44
CA ILE A 31 22.62 -8.46 8.27
C ILE A 31 21.41 -8.06 7.41
N GLN A 32 21.61 -7.14 6.47
CA GLN A 32 20.60 -6.70 5.52
C GLN A 32 20.25 -7.81 4.51
N GLY A 33 21.24 -8.55 4.00
CA GLY A 33 21.02 -9.69 3.10
C GLY A 33 20.28 -10.87 3.74
N LEU A 34 20.35 -11.03 5.07
CA LEU A 34 19.50 -11.97 5.82
C LEU A 34 18.04 -11.50 5.93
N SER A 35 17.78 -10.20 5.73
CA SER A 35 16.45 -9.59 5.66
C SER A 35 15.82 -9.71 4.26
N ASP A 36 16.59 -9.97 3.20
CA ASP A 36 16.08 -10.09 1.82
C ASP A 36 15.11 -11.27 1.62
N LYS A 37 14.93 -12.13 2.64
CA LYS A 37 13.93 -13.20 2.68
C LYS A 37 12.70 -12.92 3.55
N LYS A 38 12.59 -11.75 4.19
CA LYS A 38 11.46 -11.44 5.09
C LYS A 38 10.50 -10.44 4.43
N ALA A 39 9.20 -10.72 4.54
CA ALA A 39 8.16 -9.78 4.15
C ALA A 39 8.39 -8.43 4.83
N LYS A 40 8.37 -7.33 4.06
CA LYS A 40 8.43 -5.99 4.63
C LYS A 40 7.02 -5.54 4.99
N ILE A 41 6.82 -5.18 6.26
CA ILE A 41 5.52 -4.75 6.77
C ILE A 41 5.60 -3.29 7.21
N GLU A 42 4.67 -2.46 6.73
CA GLU A 42 4.52 -1.06 7.12
C GLU A 42 3.07 -0.79 7.56
N ILE A 43 2.89 -0.01 8.62
CA ILE A 43 1.57 0.37 9.14
C ILE A 43 1.34 1.86 8.87
N PHE A 44 0.15 2.20 8.41
CA PHE A 44 -0.28 3.56 8.07
C PHE A 44 -1.55 3.90 8.85
N GLU A 45 -1.45 4.86 9.75
CA GLU A 45 -2.54 5.24 10.64
C GLU A 45 -3.16 6.58 10.23
N GLY A 46 -4.45 6.73 10.49
CA GLY A 46 -5.16 7.98 10.26
C GLY A 46 -5.38 8.30 8.78
N LYS A 47 -6.07 9.42 8.54
CA LYS A 47 -6.42 9.86 7.17
C LYS A 47 -5.19 10.10 6.29
N GLU A 48 -4.12 10.67 6.86
CA GLU A 48 -2.88 10.92 6.11
C GLU A 48 -2.11 9.62 5.81
N GLY A 49 -2.15 8.63 6.71
CA GLY A 49 -1.64 7.29 6.44
C GLY A 49 -2.36 6.65 5.26
N MET A 50 -3.69 6.71 5.24
CA MET A 50 -4.50 6.21 4.12
C MET A 50 -4.17 6.92 2.80
N LYS A 51 -4.03 8.25 2.80
CA LYS A 51 -3.61 8.98 1.60
C LYS A 51 -2.21 8.58 1.15
N THR A 52 -1.29 8.35 2.10
CA THR A 52 0.09 7.95 1.79
C THR A 52 0.10 6.60 1.09
N VAL A 53 -0.57 5.59 1.66
CA VAL A 53 -0.59 4.24 1.09
C VAL A 53 -1.29 4.21 -0.27
N MET A 54 -2.39 4.95 -0.43
CA MET A 54 -3.08 5.07 -1.73
C MET A 54 -2.20 5.76 -2.78
N SER A 55 -1.48 6.82 -2.39
CA SER A 55 -0.56 7.53 -3.30
C SER A 55 0.60 6.63 -3.76
N ARG A 56 1.05 5.67 -2.94
CA ARG A 56 2.08 4.70 -3.32
C ARG A 56 1.61 3.81 -4.48
N ILE A 57 0.34 3.42 -4.54
CA ILE A 57 -0.19 2.66 -5.68
C ILE A 57 -0.05 3.47 -6.97
N LEU A 58 -0.38 4.77 -6.95
CA LEU A 58 -0.21 5.64 -8.12
C LEU A 58 1.26 5.81 -8.51
N LYS A 59 2.16 5.85 -7.53
CA LYS A 59 3.60 5.97 -7.75
C LYS A 59 4.18 4.70 -8.37
N ASP A 60 3.79 3.54 -7.86
CA ASP A 60 4.24 2.23 -8.34
C ASP A 60 3.64 1.91 -9.73
N ASN A 61 2.53 2.57 -10.09
CA ASN A 61 1.89 2.54 -11.41
C ASN A 61 1.70 1.11 -11.99
N PRO A 62 1.02 0.21 -11.28
CA PRO A 62 0.74 -1.13 -11.78
C PRO A 62 -0.23 -1.06 -12.97
N GLN A 63 -0.04 -1.94 -13.96
CA GLN A 63 -0.96 -2.05 -15.10
C GLN A 63 -2.38 -2.45 -14.67
N GLU A 64 -2.48 -3.36 -13.69
CA GLU A 64 -3.72 -3.84 -13.10
C GLU A 64 -3.52 -4.10 -11.60
N PHE A 65 -4.57 -3.91 -10.81
CA PHE A 65 -4.62 -4.31 -9.42
C PHE A 65 -6.00 -4.87 -9.04
N PHE A 66 -6.02 -5.62 -7.95
CA PHE A 66 -7.19 -6.39 -7.51
C PHE A 66 -7.64 -5.90 -6.13
N VAL A 67 -8.95 -5.83 -5.93
CA VAL A 67 -9.56 -5.36 -4.68
C VAL A 67 -10.68 -6.31 -4.29
N TYR A 68 -10.72 -6.74 -3.04
CA TYR A 68 -11.88 -7.45 -2.50
C TYR A 68 -12.20 -7.03 -1.07
N GLY A 69 -13.43 -7.28 -0.64
CA GLY A 69 -13.94 -6.83 0.67
C GLY A 69 -14.33 -5.35 0.72
N SER A 70 -14.32 -4.64 -0.42
CA SER A 70 -14.57 -3.18 -0.41
C SER A 70 -16.00 -2.87 0.04
N SER A 71 -16.15 -2.01 1.05
CA SER A 71 -17.45 -1.59 1.58
C SER A 71 -17.97 -0.27 1.00
N GLY A 72 -17.16 0.46 0.21
CA GLY A 72 -17.47 1.81 -0.23
C GLY A 72 -17.25 2.92 0.81
N VAL A 73 -17.10 2.58 2.10
CA VAL A 73 -16.94 3.54 3.22
C VAL A 73 -15.75 4.48 3.04
N GLY A 74 -14.68 4.03 2.40
CA GLY A 74 -13.51 4.88 2.12
C GLY A 74 -13.86 6.19 1.39
N TYR A 75 -14.89 6.17 0.53
CA TYR A 75 -15.37 7.38 -0.15
C TYR A 75 -16.02 8.39 0.81
N LYS A 76 -16.71 7.93 1.86
CA LYS A 76 -17.26 8.80 2.91
C LYS A 76 -16.14 9.42 3.74
N LEU A 77 -15.04 8.69 3.96
CA LEU A 77 -13.89 9.16 4.74
C LEU A 77 -13.05 10.20 4.00
N LEU A 78 -12.77 9.98 2.72
CA LEU A 78 -11.84 10.77 1.90
C LEU A 78 -12.43 11.12 0.51
N PRO A 79 -13.59 11.79 0.41
CA PRO A 79 -14.33 11.94 -0.85
C PRO A 79 -13.51 12.65 -1.93
N PHE A 80 -13.02 13.85 -1.65
CA PHE A 80 -12.25 14.66 -2.61
C PHE A 80 -10.92 14.00 -3.00
N TYR A 81 -10.24 13.38 -2.03
CA TYR A 81 -8.96 12.72 -2.29
C TYR A 81 -9.16 11.48 -3.18
N LEU A 82 -10.14 10.63 -2.89
CA LEU A 82 -10.39 9.44 -3.69
C LEU A 82 -10.94 9.79 -5.07
N GLU A 83 -11.71 10.87 -5.21
CA GLU A 83 -12.08 11.40 -6.52
C GLU A 83 -10.85 11.78 -7.34
N HIS A 84 -9.94 12.58 -6.76
CA HIS A 84 -8.68 12.93 -7.41
C HIS A 84 -7.83 11.70 -7.74
N TRP A 85 -7.74 10.76 -6.79
CA TRP A 85 -6.97 9.53 -6.94
C TRP A 85 -7.47 8.69 -8.12
N HIS A 86 -8.79 8.48 -8.25
CA HIS A 86 -9.36 7.73 -9.37
C HIS A 86 -9.16 8.47 -10.71
N LYS A 87 -9.24 9.81 -10.74
CA LYS A 87 -8.90 10.59 -11.94
C LYS A 87 -7.45 10.34 -12.38
N GLN A 88 -6.50 10.32 -11.44
CA GLN A 88 -5.09 10.04 -11.75
C GLN A 88 -4.88 8.58 -12.18
N ARG A 89 -5.50 7.62 -11.50
CA ARG A 89 -5.49 6.21 -11.89
C ARG A 89 -5.95 6.02 -13.34
N ILE A 90 -7.08 6.63 -13.70
CA ILE A 90 -7.64 6.55 -15.06
C ILE A 90 -6.70 7.21 -16.08
N LYS A 91 -6.13 8.37 -15.74
CA LYS A 91 -5.13 9.05 -16.59
C LYS A 91 -3.90 8.18 -16.85
N GLN A 92 -3.46 7.43 -15.85
CA GLN A 92 -2.35 6.47 -15.95
C GLN A 92 -2.78 5.12 -16.56
N LYS A 93 -4.05 4.98 -16.98
CA LYS A 93 -4.63 3.78 -17.61
C LYS A 93 -4.57 2.51 -16.76
N MET A 94 -4.43 2.62 -15.44
CA MET A 94 -4.40 1.45 -14.56
C MET A 94 -5.78 0.80 -14.51
N LYS A 95 -5.83 -0.51 -14.75
CA LYS A 95 -7.06 -1.31 -14.63
C LYS A 95 -7.28 -1.74 -13.19
N MET A 96 -8.54 -1.90 -12.81
CA MET A 96 -8.92 -2.35 -11.47
C MET A 96 -9.96 -3.46 -11.58
N LYS A 97 -9.77 -4.57 -10.87
CA LYS A 97 -10.85 -5.52 -10.62
C LYS A 97 -11.26 -5.42 -9.17
N VAL A 98 -12.52 -5.11 -8.90
CA VAL A 98 -13.02 -4.87 -7.55
C VAL A 98 -14.22 -5.74 -7.23
N ILE A 99 -14.15 -6.41 -6.09
CA ILE A 99 -15.25 -7.12 -5.46
C ILE A 99 -15.73 -6.28 -4.28
N TYR A 100 -16.90 -5.66 -4.45
CA TYR A 100 -17.59 -4.99 -3.37
C TYR A 100 -18.37 -5.99 -2.52
N ASN A 101 -18.47 -5.72 -1.23
CA ASN A 101 -19.47 -6.36 -0.38
C ASN A 101 -20.85 -5.93 -0.86
N GLN A 102 -21.87 -6.78 -0.73
CA GLN A 102 -23.22 -6.42 -1.14
C GLN A 102 -23.90 -5.54 -0.08
N SER A 103 -23.51 -4.26 0.02
CA SER A 103 -24.04 -3.29 1.00
C SER A 103 -24.66 -2.06 0.35
N ALA A 104 -25.43 -1.27 1.10
CA ALA A 104 -25.98 -0.01 0.60
C ALA A 104 -24.85 0.98 0.20
N GLU A 105 -23.83 1.10 1.03
CA GLU A 105 -22.69 2.00 0.80
C GLU A 105 -21.86 1.60 -0.42
N SER A 106 -21.72 0.30 -0.69
CA SER A 106 -21.05 -0.16 -1.91
C SER A 106 -21.85 0.17 -3.18
N LYS A 107 -23.19 0.09 -3.12
CA LYS A 107 -24.07 0.43 -4.24
C LYS A 107 -24.02 1.92 -4.50
N GLU A 108 -24.19 2.72 -3.45
CA GLU A 108 -24.04 4.18 -3.46
C GLU A 108 -22.66 4.57 -4.05
N ARG A 109 -21.57 3.92 -3.63
CA ARG A 109 -20.24 4.17 -4.19
C ARG A 109 -20.16 3.90 -5.69
N VAL A 110 -20.80 2.84 -6.18
CA VAL A 110 -20.75 2.46 -7.60
C VAL A 110 -21.65 3.35 -8.45
N GLU A 111 -22.82 3.72 -7.94
CA GLU A 111 -23.83 4.51 -8.64
C GLU A 111 -23.53 6.01 -8.62
N GLU A 112 -23.14 6.56 -7.47
CA GLU A 112 -23.02 8.01 -7.25
C GLU A 112 -21.58 8.48 -7.03
N GLY A 113 -20.66 7.56 -6.79
CA GLY A 113 -19.27 7.90 -6.51
C GLY A 113 -18.44 8.31 -7.75
N PRO A 114 -17.16 8.68 -7.54
CA PRO A 114 -16.25 9.05 -8.61
C PRO A 114 -16.14 7.96 -9.67
N SER A 115 -15.96 8.39 -10.92
CA SER A 115 -15.89 7.50 -12.08
C SER A 115 -14.96 6.31 -11.83
N LEU A 116 -15.52 5.11 -11.98
CA LEU A 116 -14.81 3.85 -11.92
C LEU A 116 -14.45 3.33 -13.33
N LYS A 117 -14.27 4.21 -14.33
CA LYS A 117 -13.78 3.82 -15.67
C LYS A 117 -12.50 2.98 -15.56
N LEU A 118 -12.31 2.04 -16.48
CA LEU A 118 -11.23 1.04 -16.40
C LEU A 118 -11.30 0.17 -15.15
N SER A 119 -12.51 -0.13 -14.68
CA SER A 119 -12.71 -1.09 -13.60
C SER A 119 -13.71 -2.16 -14.01
N GLU A 120 -13.42 -3.41 -13.65
CA GLU A 120 -14.40 -4.48 -13.64
C GLU A 120 -14.92 -4.62 -12.22
N ILE A 121 -16.25 -4.60 -12.08
CA ILE A 121 -16.91 -4.56 -10.79
C ILE A 121 -17.73 -5.83 -10.63
N LYS A 122 -17.61 -6.45 -9.46
CA LYS A 122 -18.47 -7.53 -9.00
C LYS A 122 -18.88 -7.31 -7.54
N PHE A 123 -19.91 -8.02 -7.12
CA PHE A 123 -20.43 -8.03 -5.76
C PHE A 123 -20.38 -9.44 -5.18
N PHE A 124 -20.06 -9.53 -3.89
CA PHE A 124 -20.08 -10.77 -3.13
C PHE A 124 -20.78 -10.56 -1.78
N PRO A 125 -21.69 -11.47 -1.36
CA PRO A 125 -22.34 -11.36 -0.06
C PRO A 125 -21.35 -11.71 1.05
N ALA A 126 -20.80 -10.69 1.71
CA ALA A 126 -20.00 -10.88 2.91
C ALA A 126 -20.93 -11.11 4.12
N PRO A 127 -20.61 -12.05 5.02
CA PRO A 127 -21.47 -12.36 6.17
C PRO A 127 -21.60 -11.20 7.17
N HIS A 128 -20.70 -10.22 7.12
CA HIS A 128 -20.71 -9.05 8.00
C HIS A 128 -20.36 -7.78 7.19
N HIS A 129 -20.95 -6.65 7.57
CA HIS A 129 -20.51 -5.33 7.12
C HIS A 129 -19.13 -5.03 7.71
N SER A 130 -18.07 -5.49 7.06
CA SER A 130 -16.71 -5.10 7.41
C SER A 130 -16.29 -3.88 6.60
N PRO A 131 -15.79 -2.80 7.23
CA PRO A 131 -15.13 -1.71 6.53
C PRO A 131 -13.70 -2.06 6.07
N SER A 132 -13.29 -3.32 6.23
CA SER A 132 -11.98 -3.79 5.79
C SER A 132 -11.98 -4.18 4.31
N GLY A 133 -10.97 -3.75 3.57
CA GLY A 133 -10.74 -4.21 2.20
C GLY A 133 -9.30 -4.64 1.99
N THR A 134 -9.09 -5.48 1.00
CA THR A 134 -7.75 -5.91 0.58
C THR A 134 -7.47 -5.40 -0.83
N ILE A 135 -6.28 -4.83 -1.03
CA ILE A 135 -5.80 -4.34 -2.33
C ILE A 135 -4.51 -5.09 -2.67
N ILE A 136 -4.42 -5.67 -3.86
CA ILE A 136 -3.29 -6.49 -4.30
C ILE A 136 -2.71 -5.88 -5.58
N TYR A 137 -1.42 -5.58 -5.59
CA TYR A 137 -0.71 -5.06 -6.76
C TYR A 137 0.79 -5.33 -6.67
N GLY A 138 1.45 -5.58 -7.82
CA GLY A 138 2.88 -5.93 -7.81
C GLY A 138 3.17 -7.10 -6.87
N ASP A 139 4.17 -6.94 -6.00
CA ASP A 139 4.49 -7.86 -4.89
C ASP A 139 3.97 -7.34 -3.54
N LYS A 140 2.90 -6.53 -3.54
CA LYS A 140 2.34 -5.87 -2.34
C LYS A 140 0.87 -6.22 -2.12
N VAL A 141 0.55 -6.47 -0.86
CA VAL A 141 -0.82 -6.57 -0.33
C VAL A 141 -1.06 -5.45 0.66
N LEU A 142 -2.15 -4.70 0.49
CA LEU A 142 -2.65 -3.77 1.47
C LEU A 142 -3.89 -4.34 2.14
N ILE A 143 -3.86 -4.46 3.45
CA ILE A 143 -5.05 -4.69 4.27
C ILE A 143 -5.47 -3.33 4.80
N THR A 144 -6.66 -2.88 4.40
CA THR A 144 -7.19 -1.56 4.75
C THR A 144 -8.37 -1.73 5.69
N LEU A 145 -8.50 -0.83 6.65
CA LEU A 145 -9.66 -0.67 7.51
C LEU A 145 -10.15 0.77 7.36
N TRP A 146 -11.22 0.96 6.59
CA TRP A 146 -11.80 2.28 6.32
C TRP A 146 -12.77 2.71 7.44
N ASN A 147 -12.31 2.64 8.69
CA ASN A 147 -13.06 3.12 9.85
C ASN A 147 -13.08 4.67 9.87
N LEU A 148 -14.19 5.29 10.30
CA LEU A 148 -14.34 6.75 10.31
C LEU A 148 -13.54 7.45 11.43
N GLU A 149 -13.32 6.75 12.54
CA GLU A 149 -12.59 7.24 13.71
C GLU A 149 -11.11 6.88 13.65
N PHE A 150 -10.80 5.60 13.37
CA PHE A 150 -9.43 5.06 13.36
C PHE A 150 -9.11 4.31 12.06
N PRO A 151 -8.99 5.01 10.92
CA PRO A 151 -8.60 4.37 9.68
C PRO A 151 -7.15 3.86 9.75
N LEU A 152 -6.91 2.69 9.18
CA LEU A 152 -5.65 1.96 9.25
C LEU A 152 -5.37 1.24 7.93
N ALA A 153 -4.12 1.18 7.51
CA ALA A 153 -3.68 0.25 6.48
C ALA A 153 -2.39 -0.45 6.89
N ILE A 154 -2.29 -1.73 6.54
CA ILE A 154 -1.10 -2.55 6.69
C ILE A 154 -0.63 -2.90 5.28
N SER A 155 0.58 -2.48 4.92
CA SER A 155 1.23 -2.85 3.67
C SER A 155 2.18 -4.01 3.93
N ILE A 156 2.06 -5.07 3.14
CA ILE A 156 2.90 -6.26 3.20
C ILE A 156 3.53 -6.41 1.82
N GLU A 157 4.85 -6.29 1.73
CA GLU A 157 5.62 -6.53 0.51
C GLU A 157 6.28 -7.91 0.60
N SER A 158 5.72 -8.84 -0.17
CA SER A 158 6.15 -10.24 -0.27
C SER A 158 5.47 -10.90 -1.46
N LYS A 159 6.26 -11.47 -2.36
CA LYS A 159 5.77 -12.19 -3.54
C LYS A 159 4.90 -13.39 -3.16
N GLU A 160 5.36 -14.22 -2.22
CA GLU A 160 4.64 -15.43 -1.78
C GLU A 160 3.27 -15.08 -1.15
N ILE A 161 3.22 -14.04 -0.33
CA ILE A 161 1.95 -13.57 0.26
C ILE A 161 1.05 -13.02 -0.85
N THR A 162 1.60 -12.24 -1.76
CA THR A 162 0.84 -11.62 -2.85
C THR A 162 0.22 -12.66 -3.78
N GLU A 163 0.95 -13.72 -4.13
CA GLU A 163 0.45 -14.84 -4.93
C GLU A 163 -0.71 -15.55 -4.22
N ASN A 164 -0.56 -15.90 -2.94
CA ASN A 164 -1.64 -16.52 -2.15
C ASN A 164 -2.89 -15.63 -2.06
N TYR A 165 -2.72 -14.33 -1.81
CA TYR A 165 -3.83 -13.38 -1.75
C TYR A 165 -4.53 -13.21 -3.11
N LYS A 166 -3.77 -13.28 -4.20
CA LYS A 166 -4.33 -13.28 -5.56
C LYS A 166 -5.13 -14.55 -5.84
N ASP A 167 -4.68 -15.71 -5.39
CA ASP A 167 -5.43 -16.97 -5.53
C ASP A 167 -6.78 -16.90 -4.79
N TYR A 168 -6.80 -16.35 -3.58
CA TYR A 168 -8.06 -16.09 -2.87
C TYR A 168 -8.96 -15.13 -3.64
N PHE A 169 -8.41 -14.03 -4.18
CA PHE A 169 -9.17 -13.12 -5.03
C PHE A 169 -9.80 -13.86 -6.22
N GLU A 170 -9.05 -14.70 -6.94
CA GLU A 170 -9.55 -15.43 -8.12
C GLU A 170 -10.65 -16.45 -7.76
N VAL A 171 -10.59 -17.07 -6.58
CA VAL A 171 -11.67 -17.92 -6.08
C VAL A 171 -12.95 -17.11 -5.85
N ILE A 172 -12.86 -15.98 -5.14
CA ILE A 172 -14.02 -15.12 -4.86
C ILE A 172 -14.54 -14.51 -6.18
N TRP A 173 -13.65 -14.10 -7.07
CA TRP A 173 -13.98 -13.49 -8.36
C TRP A 173 -14.83 -14.42 -9.23
N ARG A 174 -14.58 -15.73 -9.21
CA ARG A 174 -15.35 -16.72 -9.96
C ARG A 174 -16.80 -16.85 -9.48
N VAL A 175 -17.04 -16.73 -8.18
CA VAL A 175 -18.38 -16.86 -7.58
C VAL A 175 -19.11 -15.54 -7.39
N ALA A 176 -18.39 -14.41 -7.44
CA ALA A 176 -18.96 -13.08 -7.35
C ALA A 176 -19.80 -12.73 -8.60
N LYS A 177 -20.87 -11.96 -8.39
CA LYS A 177 -21.85 -11.58 -9.42
C LYS A 177 -21.57 -10.17 -9.94
N LYS A 178 -21.95 -9.88 -11.18
CA LYS A 178 -21.89 -8.51 -11.71
C LYS A 178 -22.93 -7.63 -11.04
#